data_AF-A0A9W9UEC6-F1
#
_entry.id   AF-A0A9W9UEC6-F1
#
_cell.length_a   1.000
_cell.length_b   1.000
_cell.length_c   1.000
_cell.angle_alpha   90.00
_cell.angle_beta   90.00
_cell.angle_gamma   90.00
#
_symmetry.space_group_name_H-M   'P 1'
#
loop_
_entity.id
_entity.type
_entity.pdbx_description
1 polymer ?
#
loop_
_entity_poly.entity_id
_entity_poly.type
_entity_poly.pdbx_seq_one_letter_code
_entity_poly.pdbx_strand_id
1 'polypeptide(L)'
;MFGSHSKLSVAQIVFYVPVTVLALYLACCRHKRPRMAWIVLTFFSLVRITAGVLVIIAEKSSNLGVTIASVIFLNAGMIPLIAATLGLLRIIMALEQNMNRHIRQCLVAARILFLVGIGLTVAGGALEGSDTVSDALTGQKLVKTGYIIVVVFVVCLLAVQIYFWTQRSYLSATSKTVHNATILATPFIIVRISYLFLSVYEPSDPRWNDLSGPIAPFVTMGLIMEYTVVCIYLATGFMIPNWRNIEKPEILLSEEAR
;
A
#
# COMPACT_ATOMS: atom_id res chain seq x y z
N MET A 1 -15.66 29.97 -2.82
CA MET A 1 -14.22 29.73 -3.11
C MET A 1 -13.90 28.33 -2.60
N PHE A 2 -13.22 27.48 -3.37
CA PHE A 2 -12.82 26.16 -2.89
C PHE A 2 -11.82 26.31 -1.73
N GLY A 3 -12.10 25.66 -0.61
CA GLY A 3 -11.17 25.51 0.49
C GLY A 3 -9.91 24.76 0.04
N SER A 4 -8.84 24.91 0.81
CA SER A 4 -7.55 24.32 0.46
C SER A 4 -7.59 22.78 0.40
N HIS A 5 -8.45 22.14 1.19
CA HIS A 5 -8.69 20.70 1.15
C HIS A 5 -9.39 20.27 -0.14
N SER A 6 -10.43 20.98 -0.60
CA SER A 6 -11.04 20.74 -1.92
C SER A 6 -10.05 20.87 -3.08
N LYS A 7 -9.16 21.88 -3.07
CA LYS A 7 -8.13 22.03 -4.12
C LYS A 7 -7.20 20.82 -4.16
N LEU A 8 -6.82 20.31 -2.99
CA LEU A 8 -5.99 19.12 -2.86
C LEU A 8 -6.71 17.87 -3.35
N SER A 9 -7.99 17.71 -3.02
CA SER A 9 -8.81 16.60 -3.50
C SER A 9 -8.98 16.58 -5.01
N VAL A 10 -9.10 17.75 -5.65
CA VAL A 10 -9.10 17.86 -7.11
C VAL A 10 -7.75 17.39 -7.69
N ALA A 11 -6.63 17.84 -7.12
CA ALA A 11 -5.30 17.39 -7.54
C ALA A 11 -5.14 15.87 -7.40
N GLN A 12 -5.67 15.29 -6.32
CA GLN A 12 -5.68 13.85 -6.08
C GLN A 12 -6.47 13.09 -7.15
N ILE A 13 -7.66 13.55 -7.51
CA ILE A 13 -8.46 12.91 -8.56
C ILE A 13 -7.72 12.98 -9.89
N VAL A 14 -7.20 14.15 -10.26
CA VAL A 14 -6.48 14.36 -11.53
C VAL A 14 -5.26 13.45 -11.64
N PHE A 15 -4.54 13.22 -10.54
CA PHE A 15 -3.40 12.29 -10.53
C PHE A 15 -3.83 10.82 -10.62
N TYR A 16 -4.87 10.40 -9.88
CA TYR A 16 -5.25 9.00 -9.81
C TYR A 16 -6.06 8.47 -11.01
N VAL A 17 -6.72 9.34 -11.78
CA VAL A 17 -7.41 8.94 -13.02
C VAL A 17 -6.46 8.28 -14.02
N PRO A 18 -5.36 8.91 -14.47
CA PRO A 18 -4.42 8.27 -15.41
C PRO A 18 -3.70 7.08 -14.77
N VAL A 19 -3.37 7.14 -13.48
CA VAL A 19 -2.78 6.00 -12.73
C VAL A 19 -3.69 4.78 -12.80
N THR A 20 -5.01 4.95 -12.63
CA THR A 20 -5.98 3.84 -12.69
C THR A 20 -5.99 3.20 -14.07
N VAL A 21 -5.97 4.00 -15.14
CA VAL A 21 -5.92 3.51 -16.52
C VAL A 21 -4.64 2.71 -16.77
N LEU A 22 -3.49 3.24 -16.35
CA LEU A 22 -2.20 2.56 -16.51
C LEU A 22 -2.12 1.26 -15.69
N ALA A 23 -2.60 1.28 -14.45
CA ALA A 23 -2.64 0.12 -13.58
C ALA A 23 -3.55 -0.99 -14.14
N LEU A 24 -4.72 -0.60 -14.65
CA LEU A 24 -5.66 -1.52 -15.29
C LEU A 24 -5.08 -2.12 -16.57
N TYR A 25 -4.40 -1.31 -17.40
CA TYR A 25 -3.70 -1.80 -18.58
C TYR A 25 -2.60 -2.81 -18.24
N LEU A 26 -1.79 -2.54 -17.21
CA LEU A 26 -0.78 -3.48 -16.72
C LEU A 26 -1.41 -4.79 -16.22
N ALA A 27 -2.54 -4.70 -15.51
CA ALA A 27 -3.25 -5.85 -14.95
C ALA A 27 -3.93 -6.73 -16.02
N CYS A 28 -4.60 -6.12 -17.01
CA CYS A 28 -5.42 -6.81 -17.99
C CYS A 28 -4.65 -7.23 -19.24
N CYS A 29 -3.81 -6.34 -19.77
CA CYS A 29 -3.21 -6.51 -21.09
C CYS A 29 -1.78 -7.05 -21.02
N ARG A 30 -0.97 -6.59 -20.06
CA ARG A 30 0.48 -6.87 -20.04
C ARG A 30 0.85 -8.12 -19.23
N HIS A 31 0.35 -8.29 -18.00
CA HIS A 31 0.81 -9.34 -17.09
C HIS A 31 -0.30 -10.38 -16.80
N LYS A 32 -0.36 -11.48 -17.56
CA LYS A 32 -1.41 -12.51 -17.35
C LYS A 32 -1.27 -13.27 -16.02
N ARG A 33 -0.05 -13.43 -15.47
CA ARG A 33 0.29 -13.94 -14.13
C ARG A 33 1.64 -13.32 -13.71
N PRO A 34 1.86 -12.81 -12.47
CA PRO A 34 0.96 -12.64 -11.33
C PRO A 34 0.22 -11.28 -11.34
N ARG A 35 -1.11 -11.32 -11.32
CA ARG A 35 -1.98 -10.12 -11.41
C ARG A 35 -2.11 -9.33 -10.10
N MET A 36 -1.68 -9.91 -8.98
CA MET A 36 -2.06 -9.43 -7.64
C MET A 36 -1.57 -8.02 -7.35
N ALA A 37 -0.32 -7.67 -7.71
CA ALA A 37 0.22 -6.33 -7.45
C ALA A 37 -0.56 -5.24 -8.22
N TRP A 38 -0.87 -5.51 -9.50
CA TRP A 38 -1.56 -4.55 -10.38
C TRP A 38 -3.04 -4.40 -10.05
N ILE A 39 -3.72 -5.49 -9.68
CA ILE A 39 -5.11 -5.45 -9.21
C ILE A 39 -5.20 -4.64 -7.90
N VAL A 40 -4.28 -4.88 -6.96
CA VAL A 40 -4.24 -4.12 -5.70
C VAL A 40 -3.96 -2.65 -5.95
N LEU A 41 -3.06 -2.30 -6.88
CA LEU A 41 -2.77 -0.91 -7.25
C LEU A 41 -3.95 -0.22 -7.95
N THR A 42 -4.73 -0.95 -8.73
CA THR A 42 -5.98 -0.46 -9.33
C THR A 42 -7.06 -0.23 -8.27
N PHE A 43 -7.22 -1.17 -7.34
CA PHE A 43 -8.15 -1.01 -6.22
C PHE A 43 -7.78 0.20 -5.35
N PHE A 44 -6.49 0.35 -5.07
CA PHE A 44 -5.94 1.49 -4.36
C PHE A 44 -6.26 2.83 -5.03
N SER A 45 -6.05 2.95 -6.35
CA SER A 45 -6.33 4.19 -7.07
C SER A 45 -7.83 4.53 -7.10
N LEU A 46 -8.71 3.53 -7.16
CA LEU A 46 -10.16 3.72 -7.03
C LEU A 46 -10.54 4.25 -5.65
N VAL A 47 -10.02 3.66 -4.58
CA VAL A 47 -10.21 4.15 -3.20
C VAL A 47 -9.77 5.60 -3.08
N ARG A 48 -8.65 5.99 -3.72
CA ARG A 48 -8.15 7.36 -3.72
C ARG A 48 -9.02 8.33 -4.53
N ILE A 49 -9.59 7.92 -5.65
CA ILE A 49 -10.55 8.76 -6.38
C ILE A 49 -11.79 9.00 -5.50
N THR A 50 -12.33 7.95 -4.88
CA THR A 50 -13.47 8.05 -3.96
C THR A 50 -13.17 8.95 -2.77
N ALA A 51 -11.99 8.85 -2.17
CA ALA A 51 -11.55 9.72 -1.08
C ALA A 51 -11.58 11.20 -1.49
N GLY A 52 -11.08 11.52 -2.69
CA GLY A 52 -11.09 12.89 -3.21
C GLY A 52 -12.51 13.42 -3.41
N VAL A 53 -13.41 12.60 -3.95
CA VAL A 53 -14.82 12.98 -4.14
C VAL A 53 -15.52 13.21 -2.80
N LEU A 54 -15.30 12.33 -1.81
CA LEU A 54 -15.91 12.45 -0.49
C LEU A 54 -15.48 13.73 0.24
N VAL A 55 -14.21 14.12 0.16
CA VAL A 55 -13.73 15.37 0.80
C VAL A 55 -14.39 16.60 0.17
N ILE A 56 -14.57 16.64 -1.15
CA ILE A 56 -15.25 17.75 -1.84
C ILE A 56 -16.72 17.83 -1.40
N ILE A 57 -17.38 16.69 -1.19
CA ILE A 57 -18.76 16.62 -0.70
C ILE A 57 -18.84 17.00 0.78
N ALA A 58 -17.89 16.56 1.60
CA ALA A 58 -17.80 16.89 3.03
C ALA A 58 -17.63 18.40 3.25
N GLU A 59 -16.90 19.10 2.37
CA GLU A 59 -16.75 20.55 2.47
C GLU A 59 -18.06 21.30 2.14
N LYS A 60 -18.91 20.72 1.29
CA LYS A 60 -20.20 21.31 0.90
C LYS A 60 -21.38 20.88 1.77
N SER A 61 -21.27 19.75 2.47
CA SER A 61 -22.37 19.16 3.25
C SER A 61 -21.94 18.94 4.69
N SER A 62 -22.72 19.45 5.65
CA SER A 62 -22.47 19.28 7.09
C SER A 62 -22.86 17.88 7.62
N ASN A 63 -22.77 16.86 6.77
CA ASN A 63 -23.14 15.49 7.11
C ASN A 63 -21.98 14.80 7.80
N LEU A 64 -22.12 14.52 9.10
CA LEU A 64 -21.09 13.84 9.90
C LEU A 64 -20.62 12.52 9.26
N GLY A 65 -21.55 11.75 8.67
CA GLY A 65 -21.20 10.49 8.00
C GLY A 65 -20.26 10.67 6.80
N VAL A 66 -20.40 11.75 6.03
CA VAL A 66 -19.53 12.03 4.87
C VAL A 66 -18.15 12.47 5.35
N THR A 67 -18.08 13.27 6.43
CA THR A 67 -16.83 13.67 7.08
C THR A 67 -16.06 12.45 7.60
N ILE A 68 -16.74 11.56 8.33
CA ILE A 68 -16.14 10.32 8.86
C ILE A 68 -15.67 9.43 7.70
N ALA A 69 -16.51 9.22 6.68
CA ALA A 69 -16.14 8.44 5.50
C ALA A 69 -14.91 9.03 4.80
N SER A 70 -14.80 10.36 4.69
CA SER A 70 -13.65 11.03 4.08
C SER A 70 -12.35 10.68 4.82
N VAL A 71 -12.34 10.79 6.16
CA VAL A 71 -11.17 10.45 6.98
C VAL A 71 -10.80 8.97 6.81
N ILE A 72 -11.79 8.07 6.84
CA ILE A 72 -11.56 6.64 6.64
C ILE A 72 -10.93 6.38 5.28
N PHE A 73 -11.48 6.93 4.19
CA PHE A 73 -10.95 6.70 2.84
C PHE A 73 -9.57 7.34 2.62
N LEU A 74 -9.27 8.49 3.26
CA LEU A 74 -7.95 9.13 3.21
C LEU A 74 -6.85 8.28 3.87
N ASN A 75 -7.21 7.54 4.93
CA ASN A 75 -6.29 6.68 5.68
C ASN A 75 -6.28 5.22 5.20
N ALA A 76 -7.41 4.70 4.74
CA ALA A 76 -7.55 3.34 4.24
C ALA A 76 -6.68 3.07 3.01
N GLY A 77 -6.35 4.08 2.21
CA GLY A 77 -5.44 3.96 1.07
C GLY A 77 -4.06 3.36 1.41
N MET A 78 -3.62 3.44 2.66
CA MET A 78 -2.35 2.86 3.09
C MET A 78 -2.29 1.35 3.01
N ILE A 79 -3.39 0.69 3.33
CA ILE A 79 -3.46 -0.77 3.39
C ILE A 79 -3.24 -1.36 1.98
N PRO A 80 -3.94 -0.93 0.92
CA PRO A 80 -3.65 -1.37 -0.44
C PRO A 80 -2.23 -1.07 -0.90
N LEU A 81 -1.63 0.08 -0.52
CA LEU A 81 -0.27 0.42 -0.90
C LEU A 81 0.75 -0.57 -0.33
N ILE A 82 0.59 -0.91 0.95
CA ILE A 82 1.41 -1.92 1.62
C ILE A 82 1.16 -3.31 1.02
N ALA A 83 -0.09 -3.65 0.71
CA ALA A 83 -0.45 -4.90 0.04
C ALA A 83 0.19 -5.01 -1.36
N ALA A 84 0.37 -3.89 -2.07
CA ALA A 84 1.06 -3.86 -3.37
C ALA A 84 2.54 -4.24 -3.22
N THR A 85 3.21 -3.81 -2.13
CA THR A 85 4.60 -4.20 -1.82
C THR A 85 4.72 -5.71 -1.66
N LEU A 86 3.79 -6.34 -0.94
CA LEU A 86 3.72 -7.79 -0.78
C LEU A 86 3.44 -8.50 -2.10
N GLY A 87 2.58 -7.90 -2.93
CA GLY A 87 2.32 -8.34 -4.29
C GLY A 87 3.59 -8.41 -5.13
N LEU A 88 4.45 -7.37 -5.05
CA LEU A 88 5.74 -7.31 -5.74
C LEU A 88 6.75 -8.32 -5.18
N LEU A 89 6.87 -8.44 -3.86
CA LEU A 89 7.74 -9.43 -3.22
C LEU A 89 7.34 -10.88 -3.58
N ARG A 90 6.04 -11.12 -3.80
CA ARG A 90 5.56 -12.42 -4.28
C ARG A 90 6.03 -12.74 -5.69
N ILE A 91 6.27 -11.74 -6.54
CA ILE A 91 6.87 -11.94 -7.87
C ILE A 91 8.28 -12.51 -7.72
N ILE A 92 9.07 -11.95 -6.80
CA ILE A 92 10.43 -12.44 -6.50
C ILE A 92 10.37 -13.89 -5.98
N MET A 93 9.46 -14.19 -5.04
CA MET A 93 9.27 -15.56 -4.53
C MET A 93 8.85 -16.56 -5.62
N ALA A 94 8.07 -16.12 -6.60
CA ALA A 94 7.63 -16.97 -7.70
C ALA A 94 8.74 -17.21 -8.73
N LEU A 95 9.66 -16.26 -8.88
CA LEU A 95 10.74 -16.32 -9.85
C LEU A 95 11.99 -17.05 -9.31
N GLU A 96 12.28 -16.90 -8.02
CA GLU A 96 13.47 -17.48 -7.38
C GLU A 96 13.09 -18.78 -6.62
N GLN A 97 13.08 -19.92 -7.33
CA GLN A 97 12.71 -21.22 -6.74
C GLN A 97 13.68 -21.72 -5.66
N ASN A 98 14.98 -21.39 -5.79
CA ASN A 98 16.03 -21.80 -4.85
C ASN A 98 16.13 -20.92 -3.58
N MET A 99 15.10 -20.12 -3.29
CA MET A 99 15.08 -19.26 -2.11
C MET A 99 15.06 -20.07 -0.82
N ASN A 100 15.89 -19.65 0.14
CA ASN A 100 15.97 -20.27 1.47
C ASN A 100 14.58 -20.39 2.12
N ARG A 101 14.28 -21.58 2.65
CA ARG A 101 13.00 -21.91 3.28
C ARG A 101 12.63 -20.93 4.40
N HIS A 102 13.61 -20.45 5.16
CA HIS A 102 13.40 -19.50 6.25
C HIS A 102 12.86 -18.15 5.77
N ILE A 103 13.37 -17.62 4.65
CA ILE A 103 12.90 -16.34 4.09
C ILE A 103 11.47 -16.47 3.57
N ARG A 104 11.20 -17.59 2.89
CA ARG A 104 9.86 -17.89 2.39
C ARG A 104 8.86 -17.98 3.55
N GLN A 105 9.23 -18.62 4.65
CA GLN A 105 8.41 -18.65 5.86
C GLN A 105 8.25 -17.26 6.49
N CYS A 106 9.32 -16.47 6.54
CA CYS A 106 9.28 -15.09 7.02
C CYS A 106 8.31 -14.21 6.21
N LEU A 107 8.34 -14.30 4.87
CA LEU A 107 7.43 -13.57 3.99
C LEU A 107 5.97 -14.03 4.14
N VAL A 108 5.74 -15.32 4.35
CA VAL A 108 4.39 -15.85 4.66
C VAL A 108 3.92 -15.34 6.03
N ALA A 109 4.78 -15.36 7.04
CA ALA A 109 4.48 -14.83 8.37
C ALA A 109 4.19 -13.32 8.33
N ALA A 110 4.98 -12.55 7.59
CA ALA A 110 4.76 -11.12 7.36
C ALA A 110 3.39 -10.87 6.72
N ARG A 111 2.97 -11.70 5.75
CA ARG A 111 1.64 -11.61 5.16
C ARG A 111 0.52 -11.88 6.18
N ILE A 112 0.69 -12.88 7.05
CA ILE A 112 -0.29 -13.18 8.10
C ILE A 112 -0.36 -12.02 9.09
N LEU A 113 0.79 -11.51 9.55
CA LEU A 113 0.87 -10.33 10.43
C LEU A 113 0.17 -9.13 9.82
N PHE A 114 0.37 -8.87 8.53
CA PHE A 114 -0.30 -7.79 7.82
C PHE A 114 -1.83 -7.96 7.79
N LEU A 115 -2.33 -9.16 7.50
CA LEU A 115 -3.77 -9.44 7.52
C LEU A 115 -4.37 -9.29 8.92
N VAL A 116 -3.65 -9.75 9.94
CA VAL A 116 -4.06 -9.58 11.35
C VAL A 116 -4.10 -8.10 11.72
N GLY A 117 -3.07 -7.32 11.35
CA GLY A 117 -3.03 -5.88 11.60
C GLY A 117 -4.22 -5.14 10.97
N ILE A 118 -4.54 -5.43 9.71
CA ILE A 118 -5.72 -4.88 9.04
C ILE A 118 -7.00 -5.28 9.77
N GLY A 119 -7.14 -6.58 10.11
CA GLY A 119 -8.32 -7.08 10.80
C GLY A 119 -8.56 -6.36 12.13
N LEU A 120 -7.50 -6.13 12.92
CA LEU A 120 -7.58 -5.39 14.16
C LEU A 120 -7.93 -3.91 13.94
N THR A 121 -7.34 -3.25 12.94
CA THR A 121 -7.66 -1.84 12.65
C THR A 121 -9.10 -1.67 12.16
N VAL A 122 -9.60 -2.58 11.32
CA VAL A 122 -10.99 -2.54 10.84
C VAL A 122 -11.98 -2.85 11.96
N ALA A 123 -11.74 -3.90 12.74
CA ALA A 123 -12.59 -4.24 13.89
C ALA A 123 -12.56 -3.14 14.96
N GLY A 124 -11.39 -2.58 15.22
CA GLY A 124 -11.22 -1.46 16.14
C GLY A 124 -11.96 -0.21 15.68
N GLY A 125 -11.87 0.15 14.39
CA GLY A 125 -12.59 1.30 13.84
C GLY A 125 -14.10 1.12 13.86
N ALA A 126 -14.60 -0.10 13.67
CA ALA A 126 -16.03 -0.40 13.78
C ALA A 126 -16.54 -0.23 15.23
N LEU A 127 -15.75 -0.67 16.22
CA LEU A 127 -16.08 -0.52 17.63
C LEU A 127 -15.86 0.91 18.14
N GLU A 128 -14.91 1.66 17.59
CA GLU A 128 -14.69 3.06 17.94
C GLU A 128 -15.91 3.94 17.60
N GLY A 129 -16.66 3.58 16.56
CA GLY A 129 -17.87 4.29 16.14
C GLY A 129 -19.17 3.93 16.89
N SER A 130 -19.12 3.07 17.90
CA SER A 130 -20.31 2.68 18.66
C SER A 130 -20.73 3.74 19.70
N ASP A 131 -22.02 3.83 20.00
CA ASP A 131 -22.55 4.77 21.01
C ASP A 131 -22.16 4.40 22.46
N THR A 132 -21.68 3.18 22.68
CA THR A 132 -21.25 2.65 23.98
C THR A 132 -19.79 3.04 24.29
N VAL A 133 -19.58 3.73 25.41
CA VAL A 133 -18.25 4.23 25.84
C VAL A 133 -17.23 3.09 26.04
N SER A 134 -17.67 1.94 26.57
CA SER A 134 -16.80 0.77 26.77
C SER A 134 -16.26 0.21 25.45
N ASP A 135 -17.11 0.19 24.43
CA ASP A 135 -16.81 -0.39 23.13
C ASP A 135 -15.96 0.58 22.32
N ALA A 136 -16.23 1.89 22.43
CA ALA A 136 -15.40 2.94 21.85
C ALA A 136 -13.95 2.91 22.39
N LEU A 137 -13.79 2.77 23.71
CA LEU A 137 -12.46 2.65 24.34
C LEU A 137 -11.73 1.37 23.90
N THR A 138 -12.47 0.29 23.73
CA THR A 138 -11.93 -0.99 23.23
C THR A 138 -11.51 -0.85 21.77
N GLY A 139 -12.33 -0.18 20.94
CA GLY A 139 -12.04 0.14 19.54
C GLY A 139 -10.73 0.89 19.39
N GLN A 140 -10.54 1.97 20.16
CA GLN A 140 -9.29 2.73 20.15
C GLN A 140 -8.05 1.88 20.49
N LYS A 141 -8.18 0.99 21.48
CA LYS A 141 -7.09 0.05 21.83
C LYS A 141 -6.79 -0.92 20.69
N LEU A 142 -7.82 -1.45 20.02
CA LEU A 142 -7.66 -2.34 18.87
C LEU A 142 -7.00 -1.63 17.69
N VAL A 143 -7.43 -0.40 17.37
CA VAL A 143 -6.83 0.41 16.30
C VAL A 143 -5.35 0.66 16.56
N LYS A 144 -5.00 1.12 17.77
CA LYS A 144 -3.60 1.35 18.18
C LYS A 144 -2.77 0.06 18.09
N THR A 145 -3.31 -1.05 18.56
CA THR A 145 -2.65 -2.36 18.47
C THR A 145 -2.43 -2.79 17.02
N GLY A 146 -3.44 -2.59 16.15
CA GLY A 146 -3.32 -2.86 14.71
C GLY A 146 -2.19 -2.07 14.05
N TYR A 147 -2.04 -0.78 14.40
CA TYR A 147 -0.93 0.04 13.91
C TYR A 147 0.44 -0.43 14.39
N ILE A 148 0.58 -0.86 15.64
CA ILE A 148 1.83 -1.46 16.13
C ILE A 148 2.20 -2.70 15.29
N ILE A 149 1.22 -3.55 14.98
CA ILE A 149 1.45 -4.74 14.13
C ILE A 149 1.90 -4.32 12.73
N VAL A 150 1.30 -3.27 12.16
CA VAL A 150 1.73 -2.73 10.85
C VAL A 150 3.18 -2.21 10.90
N VAL A 151 3.60 -1.55 11.99
CA VAL A 151 4.99 -1.11 12.16
C VAL A 151 5.95 -2.31 12.24
N VAL A 152 5.61 -3.32 13.04
CA VAL A 152 6.40 -4.57 13.13
C VAL A 152 6.51 -5.25 11.77
N PHE A 153 5.42 -5.26 11.01
CA PHE A 153 5.41 -5.78 9.64
C PHE A 153 6.37 -5.02 8.72
N VAL A 154 6.41 -3.68 8.78
CA VAL A 154 7.34 -2.87 7.97
C VAL A 154 8.80 -3.15 8.35
N VAL A 155 9.10 -3.31 9.63
CA VAL A 155 10.43 -3.70 10.11
C VAL A 155 10.82 -5.08 9.56
N CYS A 156 9.89 -6.03 9.55
CA CYS A 156 10.11 -7.35 8.96
C CYS A 156 10.37 -7.25 7.44
N LEU A 157 9.62 -6.41 6.72
CA LEU A 157 9.88 -6.14 5.30
C LEU A 157 11.27 -5.54 5.06
N LEU A 158 11.70 -4.59 5.89
CA LEU A 158 13.03 -4.00 5.80
C LEU A 158 14.13 -5.05 6.00
N ALA A 159 13.99 -5.91 7.01
CA ALA A 159 14.94 -6.99 7.25
C ALA A 159 15.05 -7.95 6.05
N VAL A 160 13.92 -8.32 5.45
CA VAL A 160 13.91 -9.15 4.24
C VAL A 160 14.55 -8.43 3.05
N GLN A 161 14.31 -7.13 2.89
CA GLN A 161 14.95 -6.34 1.83
C GLN A 161 16.46 -6.25 2.01
N ILE A 162 16.95 -5.99 3.22
CA ILE A 162 18.38 -5.98 3.53
C ILE A 162 19.01 -7.35 3.23
N TYR A 163 18.32 -8.44 3.57
CA TYR A 163 18.80 -9.78 3.24
C TYR A 163 18.94 -9.99 1.73
N PHE A 164 17.93 -9.63 0.94
CA PHE A 164 17.98 -9.74 -0.52
C PHE A 164 19.05 -8.85 -1.14
N TRP A 165 19.35 -7.71 -0.52
CA TRP A 165 20.45 -6.84 -0.93
C TRP A 165 21.79 -7.55 -0.81
N THR A 166 22.03 -8.25 0.30
CA THR A 166 23.26 -9.04 0.52
C THR A 166 23.36 -10.20 -0.47
N GLN A 167 22.24 -10.78 -0.90
CA GLN A 167 22.20 -11.89 -1.86
C GLN A 167 21.97 -11.45 -3.31
N ARG A 168 22.13 -10.16 -3.61
CA ARG A 168 21.76 -9.59 -4.91
C ARG A 168 22.47 -10.27 -6.08
N SER A 169 23.67 -10.81 -5.90
CA SER A 169 24.42 -11.50 -6.97
C SER A 169 23.68 -12.72 -7.53
N TYR A 170 22.90 -13.43 -6.71
CA TYR A 170 22.20 -14.67 -7.09
C TYR A 170 20.80 -14.43 -7.70
N LEU A 171 20.28 -13.21 -7.63
CA LEU A 171 18.95 -12.88 -8.12
C LEU A 171 18.92 -12.69 -9.64
N SER A 172 17.84 -13.11 -10.28
CA SER A 172 17.56 -12.82 -11.70
C SER A 172 17.43 -11.31 -11.96
N ALA A 173 17.62 -10.89 -13.21
CA ALA A 173 17.52 -9.47 -13.60
C ALA A 173 16.15 -8.86 -13.28
N THR A 174 15.08 -9.63 -13.46
CA THR A 174 13.71 -9.22 -13.12
C THR A 174 13.53 -9.08 -11.60
N SER A 175 14.00 -10.06 -10.81
CA SER A 175 13.98 -9.98 -9.34
C SER A 175 14.76 -8.78 -8.81
N LYS A 176 15.93 -8.48 -9.39
CA LYS A 176 16.74 -7.29 -9.07
C LYS A 176 15.97 -6.00 -9.33
N THR A 177 15.26 -5.92 -10.45
CA THR A 177 14.46 -4.74 -10.82
C THR A 177 13.34 -4.50 -9.81
N VAL A 178 12.57 -5.54 -9.47
CA VAL A 178 11.49 -5.47 -8.47
C VAL A 178 12.02 -5.15 -7.08
N HIS A 179 13.14 -5.75 -6.70
CA HIS A 179 13.78 -5.52 -5.43
C HIS A 179 14.27 -4.08 -5.27
N ASN A 180 14.96 -3.54 -6.28
CA ASN A 180 15.41 -2.15 -6.29
C ASN A 180 14.25 -1.16 -6.17
N ALA A 181 13.15 -1.41 -6.88
CA ALA A 181 11.96 -0.58 -6.79
C ALA A 181 11.33 -0.62 -5.39
N THR A 182 11.29 -1.80 -4.76
CA THR A 182 10.74 -1.95 -3.41
C THR A 182 11.62 -1.23 -2.38
N ILE A 183 12.96 -1.34 -2.49
CA ILE A 183 13.90 -0.60 -1.65
C ILE A 183 13.72 0.91 -1.84
N LEU A 184 13.60 1.36 -3.08
CA LEU A 184 13.43 2.78 -3.39
C LEU A 184 12.10 3.33 -2.84
N ALA A 185 11.03 2.55 -2.88
CA ALA A 185 9.72 2.95 -2.36
C ALA A 185 9.62 2.91 -0.82
N THR A 186 10.39 2.04 -0.16
CA THR A 186 10.29 1.83 1.28
C THR A 186 10.49 3.08 2.16
N PRO A 187 11.48 3.98 1.94
CA PRO A 187 11.60 5.18 2.76
C PRO A 187 10.35 6.09 2.71
N PHE A 188 9.72 6.21 1.53
CA PHE A 188 8.49 6.98 1.37
C PHE A 188 7.32 6.34 2.12
N ILE A 189 7.22 5.01 2.11
CA ILE A 189 6.23 4.27 2.90
C ILE A 189 6.44 4.50 4.40
N ILE A 190 7.69 4.50 4.88
CA ILE A 190 8.00 4.75 6.29
C ILE A 190 7.52 6.13 6.70
N VAL A 191 7.88 7.19 5.96
CA VAL A 191 7.43 8.57 6.25
C VAL A 191 5.91 8.66 6.30
N ARG A 192 5.24 8.00 5.35
CA ARG A 192 3.78 7.99 5.29
C ARG A 192 3.15 7.25 6.47
N ILE A 193 3.71 6.13 6.91
CA ILE A 193 3.24 5.39 8.08
C ILE A 193 3.52 6.17 9.36
N SER A 194 4.65 6.88 9.46
CA SER A 194 4.94 7.75 10.60
C SER A 194 3.89 8.85 10.76
N TYR A 195 3.48 9.51 9.67
CA TYR A 195 2.41 10.50 9.72
C TYR A 195 1.08 9.88 10.20
N LEU A 196 0.73 8.69 9.72
CA LEU A 196 -0.48 7.98 10.17
C LEU A 196 -0.40 7.56 11.64
N PHE A 197 0.79 7.16 12.11
CA PHE A 197 1.04 6.83 13.51
C PHE A 197 0.84 8.07 14.39
N LEU A 198 1.39 9.22 14.00
CA LEU A 198 1.20 10.47 14.74
C LEU A 198 -0.27 10.89 14.79
N SER A 199 -1.01 10.73 13.69
CA SER A 199 -2.45 10.99 13.64
C SER A 199 -3.27 10.23 14.69
N VAL A 200 -2.87 8.99 14.98
CA VAL A 200 -3.59 8.09 15.90
C VAL A 200 -3.14 8.25 17.35
N TYR A 201 -1.86 8.53 17.57
CA TYR A 201 -1.27 8.63 18.92
C TYR A 201 -1.30 10.04 19.51
N GLU A 202 -1.33 11.07 18.67
CA GLU A 202 -1.42 12.48 19.06
C GLU A 202 -2.70 13.14 18.50
N PRO A 203 -3.91 12.64 18.85
CA PRO A 203 -5.16 13.19 18.30
C PRO A 203 -5.43 14.64 18.74
N SER A 204 -4.75 15.12 19.78
CA SER A 204 -4.85 16.50 20.27
C SER A 204 -4.10 17.51 19.42
N ASP A 205 -3.10 17.09 18.62
CA ASP A 205 -2.37 18.00 17.74
C ASP A 205 -3.08 18.07 16.37
N PRO A 206 -3.65 19.22 15.99
CA PRO A 206 -4.32 19.37 14.70
C PRO A 206 -3.39 19.18 13.50
N ARG A 207 -2.06 19.24 13.67
CA ARG A 207 -1.08 19.05 12.57
C ARG A 207 -1.15 17.67 11.92
N TRP A 208 -1.59 16.67 12.67
CA TRP A 208 -1.66 15.28 12.22
C TRP A 208 -3.06 14.86 11.76
N ASN A 209 -3.99 15.82 11.68
CA ASN A 209 -5.34 15.57 11.20
C ASN A 209 -5.43 15.80 9.69
N ASP A 210 -5.87 14.77 8.96
CA ASP A 210 -5.96 14.77 7.50
C ASP A 210 -6.98 15.74 6.91
N LEU A 211 -8.04 16.03 7.68
CA LEU A 211 -9.21 16.75 7.18
C LEU A 211 -9.33 18.16 7.76
N SER A 212 -9.07 18.31 9.04
CA SER A 212 -9.25 19.60 9.75
C SER A 212 -7.93 20.31 10.07
N GLY A 213 -6.80 19.66 9.80
CA GLY A 213 -5.46 20.16 10.11
C GLY A 213 -4.86 21.07 9.05
N PRO A 214 -3.72 21.73 9.35
CA PRO A 214 -2.89 22.37 8.34
C PRO A 214 -2.61 21.43 7.15
N ILE A 215 -2.72 21.96 5.93
CA ILE A 215 -2.59 21.14 4.72
C ILE A 215 -1.13 20.68 4.48
N ALA A 216 -0.14 21.41 5.02
CA ALA A 216 1.27 21.18 4.70
C ALA A 216 1.82 19.81 5.17
N PRO A 217 1.63 19.37 6.43
CA PRO A 217 2.05 18.03 6.86
C PRO A 217 1.36 16.91 6.08
N PHE A 218 0.05 17.06 5.86
CA PHE A 218 -0.73 16.08 5.10
C PHE A 218 -0.27 15.94 3.64
N VAL A 219 0.04 17.05 2.96
CA VAL A 219 0.58 17.01 1.59
C VAL A 219 1.95 16.34 1.56
N THR A 220 2.86 16.82 2.41
CA THR A 220 4.28 16.51 2.30
C THR A 220 4.60 15.10 2.78
N MET A 221 4.13 14.73 3.98
CA MET A 221 4.37 13.41 4.56
C MET A 221 3.30 12.39 4.15
N GLY A 222 2.14 12.87 3.70
CA GLY A 222 1.05 12.03 3.24
C GLY A 222 1.05 11.82 1.73
N LEU A 223 0.46 12.79 1.04
CA LEU A 223 0.07 12.68 -0.36
C LEU A 223 1.28 12.52 -1.31
N ILE A 224 2.34 13.32 -1.14
CA ILE A 224 3.53 13.29 -2.01
C ILE A 224 4.28 11.97 -1.87
N MET A 225 4.44 11.48 -0.65
CA MET A 225 5.11 10.19 -0.38
C MET A 225 4.38 9.07 -1.11
N GLU A 226 3.05 9.10 -1.06
CA GLU A 226 2.22 8.11 -1.71
C GLU A 226 2.30 8.19 -3.25
N TYR A 227 2.25 9.39 -3.83
CA TYR A 227 2.39 9.57 -5.28
C TYR A 227 3.72 9.04 -5.78
N THR A 228 4.78 9.30 -5.02
CA THR A 228 6.13 8.83 -5.34
C THR A 228 6.18 7.31 -5.37
N VAL A 229 5.62 6.64 -4.36
CA VAL A 229 5.54 5.17 -4.31
C VAL A 229 4.77 4.59 -5.49
N VAL A 230 3.62 5.19 -5.83
CA VAL A 230 2.78 4.76 -6.96
C VAL A 230 3.53 4.89 -8.29
N CYS A 231 4.21 6.01 -8.52
CA CYS A 231 5.04 6.21 -9.70
C CYS A 231 6.15 5.16 -9.80
N ILE A 232 6.82 4.85 -8.69
CA ILE A 232 7.85 3.79 -8.65
C ILE A 232 7.24 2.44 -9.03
N TYR A 233 6.09 2.07 -8.48
CA TYR A 233 5.43 0.78 -8.78
C TYR A 233 4.93 0.69 -10.21
N LEU A 234 4.34 1.76 -10.75
CA LEU A 234 3.94 1.81 -12.15
C LEU A 234 5.14 1.68 -13.08
N ALA A 235 6.21 2.44 -12.86
CA ALA A 235 7.44 2.36 -13.64
C ALA A 235 8.01 0.93 -13.62
N THR A 236 8.05 0.31 -12.44
CA THR A 236 8.48 -1.08 -12.26
C THR A 236 7.63 -2.04 -13.10
N GLY A 237 6.32 -1.82 -13.19
CA GLY A 237 5.43 -2.64 -14.00
C GLY A 237 5.69 -2.62 -15.49
N PHE A 238 6.18 -1.49 -16.01
CA PHE A 238 6.64 -1.36 -17.38
C PHE A 238 8.06 -1.91 -17.58
N MET A 239 8.92 -1.87 -16.57
CA MET A 239 10.28 -2.42 -16.63
C MET A 239 10.31 -3.95 -16.55
N ILE A 240 9.38 -4.57 -15.82
CA ILE A 240 9.28 -6.03 -15.76
C ILE A 240 8.90 -6.56 -17.16
N PRO A 241 9.68 -7.52 -17.73
CA PRO A 241 9.35 -8.14 -19.00
C PRO A 241 8.00 -8.85 -18.92
N ASN A 242 7.27 -8.87 -20.03
CA ASN A 242 6.01 -9.59 -20.11
C ASN A 242 6.24 -11.07 -19.80
N TRP A 243 5.46 -11.65 -18.87
CA TRP A 243 5.57 -13.07 -18.50
C TRP A 243 5.50 -14.02 -19.72
N ARG A 244 4.89 -13.58 -20.83
CA ARG A 244 4.86 -14.31 -22.10
C ARG A 244 6.25 -14.53 -22.72
N ASN A 245 7.24 -13.70 -22.37
CA ASN A 245 8.62 -13.75 -22.88
C ASN A 245 9.60 -14.31 -21.84
N ILE A 246 9.14 -14.67 -20.64
CA ILE A 246 9.94 -15.48 -19.72
C ILE A 246 9.83 -16.89 -20.27
N GLU A 247 10.83 -17.29 -21.07
CA GLU A 247 10.98 -18.66 -21.55
C GLU A 247 10.67 -19.61 -20.39
N LYS A 248 9.70 -20.50 -20.63
CA LYS A 248 9.63 -21.73 -19.85
C LYS A 248 11.04 -22.33 -19.94
N PRO A 249 11.72 -22.61 -18.83
CA PRO A 249 13.00 -23.28 -18.94
C PRO A 249 12.79 -24.54 -19.79
N GLU A 250 13.59 -24.69 -20.83
CA GLU A 250 13.55 -25.73 -21.88
C GLU A 250 13.64 -27.18 -21.36
N ILE A 251 13.52 -27.38 -20.04
CA ILE A 251 13.64 -28.64 -19.31
C ILE A 251 12.49 -29.61 -19.64
N LEU A 252 11.38 -29.14 -20.22
CA LEU A 252 10.26 -30.01 -20.62
C LEU A 252 10.39 -30.64 -22.02
N LEU A 253 11.36 -30.21 -22.85
CA LEU A 253 11.59 -30.82 -24.17
C LEU A 253 12.76 -31.81 -24.17
N SER A 254 13.57 -31.86 -23.11
CA SER A 254 14.62 -32.87 -22.95
C SER A 254 14.15 -34.18 -22.31
N GLU A 255 12.99 -34.18 -21.63
CA GLU A 255 12.40 -35.40 -21.04
C GLU A 255 11.50 -36.17 -22.01
N GLU A 256 10.98 -35.55 -23.07
CA GLU A 256 10.23 -36.27 -24.12
C GLU A 256 11.15 -36.89 -25.19
N ALA A 257 12.46 -36.61 -25.13
CA ALA A 257 13.46 -37.09 -26.09
C ALA A 257 14.38 -38.18 -25.53
N ARG A 258 14.06 -38.79 -24.38
CA ARG A 258 14.85 -39.88 -23.78
C ARG A 258 14.03 -41.06 -23.32
#